data_AF-A0A949Y1J4-F1
#
_entry.id   AF-A0A949Y1J4-F1
#
_cell.length_a   1.000
_cell.length_b   1.000
_cell.length_c   1.000
_cell.angle_alpha   90.00
_cell.angle_beta   90.00
_cell.angle_gamma   90.00
#
_symmetry.space_group_name_H-M   'P 1'
#
loop_
_entity.id
_entity.type
_entity.pdbx_description
1 polymer ?
#
loop_
_entity_poly.entity_id
_entity_poly.type
_entity_poly.pdbx_seq_one_letter_code
_entity_poly.pdbx_strand_id
1 'polypeptide(L)'
;FSPVKLKAITRLPMGTNTKLHVQFKRRLWLEQGSNAATYSDTGYQQSWEDTRAQAGTAGVLLEYNGGHLGASWDAPSFGPASPAAVQRFLKQIEPVYPGIGALFNGKAFFGNWPKDRWHRGSYSYWGLGDCTSFVGIEPVRQGNVHFCGEHCSLEFGGFMNGAVETGESAAHEIVADVKGAAAAAADLRERHAV
;
A
#
# COMPACT_ATOMS: atom_id res chain seq x y z
N PHE A 1 24.72 -8.31 -7.51
CA PHE A 1 23.55 -9.21 -7.41
C PHE A 1 23.51 -10.10 -8.65
N SER A 2 22.89 -11.29 -8.57
CA SER A 2 22.70 -12.17 -9.73
C SER A 2 21.85 -11.48 -10.83
N PRO A 3 21.99 -11.90 -12.11
CA PRO A 3 21.18 -11.33 -13.20
C PRO A 3 19.66 -11.45 -12.96
N VAL A 4 19.20 -12.57 -12.38
CA VAL A 4 17.78 -12.79 -12.05
C VAL A 4 17.31 -11.86 -10.94
N LYS A 5 18.15 -11.60 -9.91
CA LYS A 5 17.83 -10.63 -8.87
C LYS A 5 17.74 -9.20 -9.43
N LEU A 6 18.68 -8.79 -10.29
CA LEU A 6 18.63 -7.48 -10.93
C LEU A 6 17.39 -7.33 -11.82
N LYS A 7 16.96 -8.40 -12.48
CA LYS A 7 15.70 -8.42 -13.25
C LYS A 7 14.49 -8.19 -12.35
N ALA A 8 14.41 -8.86 -11.20
CA ALA A 8 13.32 -8.61 -10.23
C ALA A 8 13.31 -7.16 -9.73
N ILE A 9 14.47 -6.65 -9.29
CA ILE A 9 14.59 -5.26 -8.77
C ILE A 9 14.16 -4.21 -9.79
N THR A 10 14.49 -4.42 -11.07
CA THR A 10 14.22 -3.41 -12.11
C THR A 10 12.87 -3.58 -12.79
N ARG A 11 12.30 -4.79 -12.81
CA ARG A 11 11.08 -5.10 -13.57
C ARG A 11 9.82 -5.24 -12.71
N LEU A 12 9.94 -5.59 -11.43
CA LEU A 12 8.76 -5.83 -10.59
C LEU A 12 7.86 -4.58 -10.60
N PRO A 13 6.62 -4.68 -11.12
CA PRO A 13 5.77 -3.52 -11.26
C PRO A 13 5.10 -3.15 -9.93
N MET A 14 4.68 -1.89 -9.86
CA MET A 14 3.89 -1.36 -8.74
C MET A 14 2.51 -0.93 -9.24
N GLY A 15 1.47 -1.33 -8.52
CA GLY A 15 0.11 -0.85 -8.73
C GLY A 15 -0.02 0.64 -8.45
N THR A 16 -1.06 1.25 -9.00
CA THR A 16 -1.35 2.69 -8.86
C THR A 16 -2.65 2.88 -8.09
N ASN A 17 -2.61 3.70 -7.05
CA ASN A 17 -3.74 3.99 -6.19
C ASN A 17 -3.76 5.46 -5.72
N THR A 18 -4.96 6.06 -5.73
CA THR A 18 -5.24 7.29 -5.01
C THR A 18 -6.38 7.10 -4.02
N LYS A 19 -6.33 7.92 -2.96
CA LYS A 19 -7.28 7.92 -1.84
C LYS A 19 -7.75 9.35 -1.59
N LEU A 20 -9.01 9.65 -1.85
CA LEU A 20 -9.63 10.92 -1.50
C LEU A 20 -10.55 10.72 -0.30
N HIS A 21 -10.11 11.21 0.85
CA HIS A 21 -10.86 11.19 2.09
C HIS A 21 -11.70 12.46 2.19
N VAL A 22 -13.02 12.35 2.29
CA VAL A 22 -13.93 13.50 2.42
C VAL A 22 -14.77 13.35 3.67
N GLN A 23 -14.72 14.35 4.56
CA GLN A 23 -15.47 14.35 5.81
C GLN A 23 -16.83 15.05 5.66
N PHE A 24 -17.83 14.44 6.29
CA PHE A 24 -19.21 14.92 6.34
C PHE A 24 -19.63 15.20 7.78
N LYS A 25 -20.58 16.13 7.96
CA LYS A 25 -21.15 16.51 9.28
C LYS A 25 -21.83 15.34 9.99
N ARG A 26 -22.43 14.42 9.21
CA ARG A 26 -23.07 13.20 9.68
C ARG A 26 -22.95 12.06 8.65
N ARG A 27 -23.15 10.83 9.10
CA ARG A 27 -23.08 9.60 8.31
C ARG A 27 -24.39 9.30 7.58
N LEU A 28 -24.68 10.04 6.51
CA LEU A 28 -25.92 9.89 5.75
C LEU A 28 -26.17 8.45 5.27
N TRP A 29 -25.10 7.72 4.92
CA TRP A 29 -25.19 6.33 4.48
C TRP A 29 -25.82 5.40 5.53
N LEU A 30 -25.56 5.61 6.83
CA LEU A 30 -26.16 4.79 7.90
C LEU A 30 -27.67 4.99 7.98
N GLU A 31 -28.16 6.20 7.75
CA GLU A 31 -29.59 6.51 7.74
C GLU A 31 -30.32 5.83 6.58
N GLN A 32 -29.58 5.48 5.52
CA GLN A 32 -30.08 4.74 4.37
C GLN A 32 -29.85 3.22 4.50
N GLY A 33 -29.46 2.74 5.68
CA GLY A 33 -29.18 1.31 5.93
C GLY A 33 -27.91 0.80 5.24
N SER A 34 -27.02 1.69 4.78
CA SER A 34 -25.78 1.36 4.08
C SER A 34 -24.58 1.50 4.99
N ASN A 35 -23.57 0.65 4.78
CA ASN A 35 -22.30 0.69 5.51
C ASN A 35 -21.19 1.48 4.76
N ALA A 36 -21.60 2.30 3.79
CA ALA A 36 -20.78 3.09 2.88
C ALA A 36 -19.96 2.32 1.83
N ALA A 37 -19.86 0.98 1.90
CA ALA A 37 -19.15 0.21 0.88
C ALA A 37 -19.96 0.21 -0.42
N THR A 38 -19.47 0.90 -1.44
CA THR A 38 -20.17 1.04 -2.73
C THR A 38 -19.22 0.90 -3.90
N TYR A 39 -19.76 0.36 -5.00
CA TYR A 39 -19.13 0.27 -6.31
C TYR A 39 -20.14 0.84 -7.30
N SER A 40 -19.71 1.74 -8.18
CA SER A 40 -20.63 2.47 -9.05
C SER A 40 -19.97 2.82 -10.39
N ASP A 41 -20.80 3.11 -11.38
CA ASP A 41 -20.43 3.63 -12.69
C ASP A 41 -20.75 5.15 -12.83
N THR A 42 -21.18 5.79 -11.73
CA THR A 42 -21.45 7.24 -11.64
C THR A 42 -20.20 8.14 -11.78
N GLY A 43 -19.02 7.53 -11.94
CA GLY A 43 -17.76 8.21 -12.24
C GLY A 43 -16.65 8.03 -11.19
N TYR A 44 -16.93 7.31 -10.10
CA TYR A 44 -15.94 6.83 -9.13
C TYR A 44 -15.93 5.30 -9.11
N GLN A 45 -14.81 4.66 -8.77
CA GLN A 45 -14.72 3.18 -8.80
C GLN A 45 -15.36 2.54 -7.57
N GLN A 46 -14.93 2.96 -6.38
CA GLN A 46 -15.45 2.44 -5.13
C GLN A 46 -15.29 3.46 -4.01
N SER A 47 -16.13 3.33 -2.99
CA SER A 47 -16.01 4.08 -1.75
C SER A 47 -16.34 3.24 -0.53
N TRP A 48 -15.84 3.66 0.63
CA TRP A 48 -16.21 3.10 1.94
C TRP A 48 -15.98 4.12 3.05
N GLU A 49 -16.51 3.82 4.24
CA GLU A 49 -16.31 4.65 5.42
C GLU A 49 -14.99 4.29 6.14
N ASP A 50 -14.10 5.28 6.33
CA ASP A 50 -12.82 5.10 7.04
C ASP A 50 -12.95 5.21 8.56
N THR A 51 -13.99 5.89 9.03
CA THR A 51 -14.20 6.20 10.45
C THR A 51 -15.14 5.22 11.14
N ARG A 52 -15.22 4.00 10.62
CA ARG A 52 -15.99 2.93 11.26
C ARG A 52 -15.44 2.69 12.66
N ALA A 53 -16.34 2.53 13.63
CA ALA A 53 -16.03 2.42 15.06
C ALA A 53 -15.42 3.67 15.73
N GLN A 54 -15.34 4.82 15.04
CA GLN A 54 -15.01 6.08 15.70
C GLN A 54 -16.28 6.77 16.23
N ALA A 55 -16.23 7.27 17.47
CA ALA A 55 -17.35 7.98 18.09
C ALA A 55 -17.67 9.32 17.39
N GLY A 56 -18.83 9.89 17.73
CA GLY A 56 -19.31 11.17 17.18
C GLY A 56 -20.24 11.00 15.97
N THR A 57 -20.71 12.10 15.39
CA THR A 57 -21.65 12.07 14.26
C THR A 57 -20.96 12.15 12.91
N ALA A 58 -19.84 12.88 12.81
CA ALA A 58 -19.10 13.06 11.58
C ALA A 58 -18.52 11.74 11.07
N GLY A 59 -18.46 11.59 9.76
CA GLY A 59 -17.87 10.41 9.11
C GLY A 59 -17.04 10.80 7.90
N VAL A 60 -16.09 9.94 7.53
CA VAL A 60 -15.24 10.12 6.35
C VAL A 60 -15.55 9.04 5.33
N LEU A 61 -15.91 9.46 4.12
CA LEU A 61 -15.90 8.55 2.97
C LEU A 61 -14.56 8.64 2.28
N LEU A 62 -14.01 7.48 1.96
CA LEU A 62 -12.90 7.34 1.04
C LEU A 62 -13.44 7.09 -0.36
N GLU A 63 -13.00 7.87 -1.33
CA GLU A 63 -12.93 7.43 -2.72
C GLU A 63 -11.61 6.72 -2.96
N TYR A 64 -11.66 5.47 -3.43
CA TYR A 64 -10.46 4.69 -3.73
C TYR A 64 -10.38 4.39 -5.23
N ASN A 65 -9.33 4.89 -5.87
CA ASN A 65 -9.12 4.69 -7.30
C ASN A 65 -7.88 3.84 -7.55
N GLY A 66 -8.01 2.77 -8.30
CA GLY A 66 -6.92 1.89 -8.74
C GLY A 66 -6.62 2.01 -10.24
N GLY A 67 -5.51 1.43 -10.67
CA GLY A 67 -5.17 1.23 -12.07
C GLY A 67 -5.02 2.55 -12.84
N HIS A 68 -5.56 2.62 -14.06
CA HIS A 68 -5.43 3.81 -14.93
C HIS A 68 -5.94 5.08 -14.26
N LEU A 69 -7.02 5.00 -13.47
CA LEU A 69 -7.60 6.15 -12.78
C LEU A 69 -6.73 6.57 -11.59
N GLY A 70 -6.17 5.62 -10.86
CA GLY A 70 -5.16 5.91 -9.83
C GLY A 70 -3.90 6.55 -10.43
N ALA A 71 -3.53 6.19 -11.65
CA ALA A 71 -2.36 6.75 -12.35
C ALA A 71 -2.60 8.15 -12.95
N SER A 72 -3.85 8.51 -13.24
CA SER A 72 -4.17 9.74 -14.00
C SER A 72 -4.12 11.03 -13.16
N TRP A 73 -4.01 10.93 -11.83
CA TRP A 73 -4.02 12.10 -10.96
C TRP A 73 -2.66 12.81 -10.94
N ASP A 74 -2.66 14.08 -11.38
CA ASP A 74 -1.52 14.97 -11.26
C ASP A 74 -1.71 15.94 -10.08
N ALA A 75 -1.49 15.42 -8.88
CA ALA A 75 -1.53 16.19 -7.64
C ALA A 75 -0.48 15.66 -6.66
N PRO A 76 0.08 16.53 -5.78
CA PRO A 76 0.96 16.08 -4.71
C PRO A 76 0.31 14.99 -3.85
N SER A 77 1.11 14.05 -3.38
CA SER A 77 0.66 13.07 -2.40
C SER A 77 0.63 13.66 -1.00
N PHE A 78 -0.27 13.15 -0.16
CA PHE A 78 -0.34 13.39 1.29
C PHE A 78 -0.52 14.86 1.66
N GLY A 79 -1.66 15.43 1.28
CA GLY A 79 -2.02 16.79 1.67
C GLY A 79 -3.51 17.07 1.58
N PRO A 80 -3.91 18.33 1.84
CA PRO A 80 -5.28 18.77 1.60
C PRO A 80 -5.72 18.46 0.17
N ALA A 81 -6.92 17.91 0.02
CA ALA A 81 -7.46 17.65 -1.31
C ALA A 81 -7.78 18.96 -2.04
N SER A 82 -7.61 18.98 -3.37
CA SER A 82 -8.00 20.13 -4.16
C SER A 82 -9.54 20.29 -4.16
N PRO A 83 -10.08 21.52 -4.18
CA PRO A 83 -11.52 21.72 -4.31
C PRO A 83 -12.11 21.03 -5.54
N ALA A 84 -11.38 20.97 -6.65
CA ALA A 84 -11.82 20.28 -7.86
C ALA A 84 -11.97 18.76 -7.66
N ALA A 85 -11.03 18.10 -6.96
CA ALA A 85 -11.12 16.68 -6.65
C ALA A 85 -12.34 16.37 -5.77
N VAL A 86 -12.55 17.19 -4.73
CA VAL A 86 -13.70 17.07 -3.83
C VAL A 86 -15.01 17.28 -4.59
N GLN A 87 -15.14 18.36 -5.35
CA GLN A 87 -16.37 18.66 -6.10
C GLN A 87 -16.67 17.60 -7.16
N ARG A 88 -15.64 17.02 -7.79
CA ARG A 88 -15.81 15.87 -8.69
C ARG A 88 -16.42 14.70 -7.92
N PHE A 89 -15.81 14.28 -6.81
CA PHE A 89 -16.31 13.12 -6.06
C PHE A 89 -17.71 13.37 -5.49
N LEU A 90 -17.98 14.54 -4.93
CA LEU A 90 -19.31 14.91 -4.43
C LEU A 90 -20.39 14.77 -5.52
N LYS A 91 -20.13 15.23 -6.75
CA LYS A 91 -21.06 15.06 -7.88
C LYS A 91 -21.30 13.60 -8.24
N GLN A 92 -20.27 12.76 -8.13
CA GLN A 92 -20.33 11.35 -8.51
C GLN A 92 -21.02 10.50 -7.44
N ILE A 93 -20.85 10.83 -6.16
CA ILE A 93 -21.46 10.10 -5.05
C ILE A 93 -22.89 10.57 -4.74
N GLU A 94 -23.29 11.76 -5.18
CA GLU A 94 -24.64 12.32 -4.97
C GLU A 94 -25.79 11.39 -5.44
N PRO A 95 -25.73 10.70 -6.60
CA PRO A 95 -26.77 9.76 -7.00
C PRO A 95 -26.87 8.53 -6.09
N VAL A 96 -25.78 8.18 -5.41
CA VAL A 96 -25.71 7.03 -4.47
C VAL A 96 -26.23 7.43 -3.09
N TYR A 97 -25.88 8.64 -2.64
CA TYR A 97 -26.34 9.22 -1.38
C TYR A 97 -26.94 10.61 -1.62
N PRO A 98 -28.22 10.72 -2.04
CA PRO A 98 -28.84 12.01 -2.32
C PRO A 98 -28.80 12.98 -1.13
N GLY A 99 -28.32 14.19 -1.34
CA GLY A 99 -28.13 15.23 -0.33
C GLY A 99 -26.77 15.21 0.37
N ILE A 100 -25.88 14.29 0.04
CA ILE A 100 -24.57 14.15 0.71
C ILE A 100 -23.67 15.38 0.52
N GLY A 101 -23.74 16.04 -0.63
CA GLY A 101 -22.96 17.25 -0.90
C GLY A 101 -23.17 18.37 0.13
N ALA A 102 -24.41 18.55 0.62
CA ALA A 102 -24.74 19.55 1.63
C ALA A 102 -24.13 19.27 3.02
N LEU A 103 -23.70 18.03 3.24
CA LEU A 103 -23.08 17.58 4.50
C LEU A 103 -21.57 17.73 4.49
N PHE A 104 -20.93 18.03 3.36
CA PHE A 104 -19.50 18.29 3.32
C PHE A 104 -19.14 19.46 4.25
N ASN A 105 -18.10 19.29 5.07
CA ASN A 105 -17.73 20.28 6.09
C ASN A 105 -16.42 21.03 5.78
N GLY A 106 -15.92 20.94 4.55
CA GLY A 106 -14.69 21.62 4.12
C GLY A 106 -13.40 20.81 4.35
N LYS A 107 -13.47 19.64 5.01
CA LYS A 107 -12.28 18.83 5.31
C LYS A 107 -12.15 17.65 4.35
N ALA A 108 -11.05 17.65 3.59
CA ALA A 108 -10.68 16.54 2.73
C ALA A 108 -9.16 16.39 2.62
N PHE A 109 -8.70 15.15 2.45
CA PHE A 109 -7.29 14.79 2.36
C PHE A 109 -7.06 13.85 1.18
N PHE A 110 -5.94 14.01 0.48
CA PHE A 110 -5.62 13.25 -0.73
C PHE A 110 -4.29 12.51 -0.58
N GLY A 111 -4.34 11.19 -0.73
CA GLY A 111 -3.18 10.31 -0.87
C GLY A 111 -2.99 9.93 -2.34
N ASN A 112 -1.82 10.21 -2.91
CA ASN A 112 -1.47 9.89 -4.29
C ASN A 112 -0.17 9.07 -4.33
N TRP A 113 -0.26 7.78 -4.03
CA TRP A 113 0.89 6.90 -3.89
C TRP A 113 1.85 6.89 -5.10
N PRO A 114 1.36 6.91 -6.36
CA PRO A 114 2.23 7.05 -7.54
C PRO A 114 3.10 8.32 -7.56
N LYS A 115 2.64 9.42 -6.94
CA LYS A 115 3.36 10.69 -6.89
C LYS A 115 4.21 10.86 -5.63
N ASP A 116 4.19 9.90 -4.70
CA ASP A 116 5.12 9.90 -3.58
C ASP A 116 6.54 9.54 -4.04
N ARG A 117 7.52 10.37 -3.67
CA ARG A 117 8.90 10.24 -4.15
C ARG A 117 9.62 8.97 -3.69
N TRP A 118 9.17 8.39 -2.57
CA TRP A 118 9.79 7.23 -1.93
C TRP A 118 9.12 5.93 -2.37
N HIS A 119 7.81 5.93 -2.61
CA HIS A 119 7.06 4.73 -3.00
C HIS A 119 6.93 4.58 -4.51
N ARG A 120 6.70 5.68 -5.25
CA ARG A 120 6.55 5.71 -6.72
C ARG A 120 5.51 4.71 -7.28
N GLY A 121 4.55 4.33 -6.45
CA GLY A 121 3.70 3.16 -6.63
C GLY A 121 2.98 2.84 -5.31
N SER A 122 2.06 1.89 -5.34
CA SER A 122 1.13 1.66 -4.22
C SER A 122 1.36 0.33 -3.52
N TYR A 123 1.49 -0.74 -4.30
CA TYR A 123 1.73 -2.09 -3.83
C TYR A 123 2.34 -2.88 -4.98
N SER A 124 3.23 -3.81 -4.68
CA SER A 124 3.81 -4.69 -5.69
C SER A 124 2.76 -5.66 -6.26
N TYR A 125 2.98 -6.11 -7.48
CA TYR A 125 2.25 -7.23 -8.07
C TYR A 125 3.13 -7.91 -9.13
N TRP A 126 2.80 -9.13 -9.51
CA TRP A 126 3.46 -9.79 -10.63
C TRP A 126 2.77 -9.49 -11.94
N GLY A 127 3.53 -8.95 -12.89
CA GLY A 127 3.08 -8.69 -14.24
C GLY A 127 3.14 -9.92 -15.14
N LEU A 128 2.75 -9.72 -16.40
CA LEU A 128 2.76 -10.79 -17.40
C LEU A 128 4.19 -11.33 -17.61
N GLY A 129 4.33 -12.64 -17.43
CA GLY A 129 5.59 -13.36 -17.62
C GLY A 129 6.60 -13.20 -16.48
N ASP A 130 6.22 -12.56 -15.36
CA ASP A 130 7.12 -12.41 -14.20
C ASP A 130 7.27 -13.74 -13.44
N CYS A 131 6.17 -14.49 -13.27
CA CYS A 131 6.16 -15.76 -12.54
C CYS A 131 7.18 -16.78 -13.05
N THR A 132 7.40 -16.83 -14.36
CA THR A 132 8.40 -17.73 -14.98
C THR A 132 9.78 -17.07 -15.17
N SER A 133 9.88 -15.77 -14.93
CA SER A 133 11.08 -14.98 -15.19
C SER A 133 11.95 -14.78 -13.95
N PHE A 134 11.35 -14.48 -12.80
CA PHE A 134 12.10 -14.12 -11.60
C PHE A 134 11.38 -14.37 -10.28
N VAL A 135 10.07 -14.61 -10.26
CA VAL A 135 9.34 -14.82 -9.00
C VAL A 135 9.97 -15.94 -8.16
N GLY A 136 10.10 -15.68 -6.87
CA GLY A 136 10.83 -16.49 -5.91
C GLY A 136 12.23 -15.97 -5.62
N ILE A 137 12.82 -15.14 -6.50
CA ILE A 137 14.13 -14.54 -6.22
C ILE A 137 14.03 -13.35 -5.26
N GLU A 138 12.86 -12.72 -5.12
CA GLU A 138 12.64 -11.48 -4.37
C GLU A 138 13.18 -11.54 -2.94
N PRO A 139 12.82 -12.53 -2.09
CA PRO A 139 13.36 -12.63 -0.73
C PRO A 139 14.80 -13.15 -0.66
N VAL A 140 15.33 -13.74 -1.73
CA VAL A 140 16.62 -14.48 -1.67
C VAL A 140 17.79 -13.53 -1.41
N ARG A 141 18.51 -13.76 -0.31
CA ARG A 141 19.73 -13.00 0.03
C ARG A 141 20.81 -13.06 -1.05
N GLN A 142 21.65 -12.04 -1.12
CA GLN A 142 22.78 -11.95 -2.05
C GLN A 142 24.05 -11.54 -1.30
N GLY A 143 24.88 -12.51 -0.92
CA GLY A 143 25.99 -12.26 0.00
C GLY A 143 25.45 -11.75 1.34
N ASN A 144 25.99 -10.63 1.83
CA ASN A 144 25.58 -10.00 3.10
C ASN A 144 24.42 -8.99 2.94
N VAL A 145 23.66 -9.07 1.84
CA VAL A 145 22.48 -8.22 1.59
C VAL A 145 21.22 -9.06 1.70
N HIS A 146 20.38 -8.70 2.67
CA HIS A 146 19.08 -9.32 2.93
C HIS A 146 17.97 -8.44 2.33
N PHE A 147 16.88 -9.07 1.89
CA PHE A 147 15.77 -8.40 1.24
C PHE A 147 14.49 -8.63 2.06
N CYS A 148 13.76 -7.56 2.32
CA CYS A 148 12.49 -7.60 3.03
C CYS A 148 11.54 -6.51 2.52
N GLY A 149 10.28 -6.62 2.93
CA GLY A 149 9.18 -5.75 2.49
C GLY A 149 8.10 -6.58 1.83
N GLU A 150 6.91 -5.98 1.64
CA GLU A 150 5.76 -6.69 1.07
C GLU A 150 6.07 -7.41 -0.26
N HIS A 151 6.91 -6.78 -1.09
CA HIS A 151 7.33 -7.30 -2.40
C HIS A 151 8.26 -8.52 -2.33
N CYS A 152 8.72 -8.89 -1.13
CA CYS A 152 9.51 -10.10 -0.88
C CYS A 152 8.65 -11.28 -0.41
N SER A 153 7.35 -11.07 -0.11
CA SER A 153 6.45 -12.15 0.31
C SER A 153 5.79 -12.79 -0.92
N LEU A 154 5.87 -14.11 -1.02
CA LEU A 154 5.26 -14.87 -2.11
C LEU A 154 3.77 -15.15 -1.87
N GLU A 155 3.29 -14.98 -0.64
CA GLU A 155 1.91 -15.23 -0.25
C GLU A 155 1.13 -13.93 0.01
N PHE A 156 1.79 -12.93 0.61
CA PHE A 156 1.15 -11.70 1.08
C PHE A 156 1.70 -10.44 0.40
N GLY A 157 2.15 -10.57 -0.85
CA GLY A 157 2.56 -9.44 -1.69
C GLY A 157 1.47 -8.36 -1.78
N GLY A 158 1.85 -7.12 -1.53
CA GLY A 158 0.96 -5.95 -1.48
C GLY A 158 0.29 -5.69 -0.13
N PHE A 159 0.55 -6.52 0.90
CA PHE A 159 -0.09 -6.41 2.22
C PHE A 159 0.92 -6.17 3.35
N MET A 160 0.43 -5.65 4.48
CA MET A 160 1.23 -5.44 5.69
C MET A 160 1.80 -6.76 6.23
N ASN A 161 1.06 -7.86 6.13
CA ASN A 161 1.53 -9.17 6.58
C ASN A 161 2.81 -9.60 5.86
N GLY A 162 2.91 -9.37 4.55
CA GLY A 162 4.12 -9.69 3.79
C GLY A 162 5.31 -8.85 4.21
N ALA A 163 5.10 -7.59 4.59
CA ALA A 163 6.17 -6.73 5.12
C ALA A 163 6.66 -7.21 6.49
N VAL A 164 5.74 -7.62 7.38
CA VAL A 164 6.08 -8.15 8.71
C VAL A 164 6.83 -9.48 8.58
N GLU A 165 6.23 -10.45 7.89
CA GLU A 165 6.77 -11.79 7.68
C GLU A 165 8.21 -11.74 7.12
N THR A 166 8.42 -10.97 6.05
CA THR A 166 9.73 -10.91 5.39
C THR A 166 10.74 -10.07 6.18
N GLY A 167 10.27 -9.08 6.96
CA GLY A 167 11.10 -8.32 7.88
C GLY A 167 11.65 -9.19 9.01
N GLU A 168 10.78 -10.01 9.63
CA GLU A 168 11.16 -10.98 10.65
C GLU A 168 12.12 -12.04 10.08
N SER A 169 11.84 -12.55 8.87
CA SER A 169 12.71 -13.50 8.18
C SER A 169 14.12 -12.94 7.96
N ALA A 170 14.24 -11.74 7.38
CA ALA A 170 15.53 -11.09 7.16
C ALA A 170 16.29 -10.83 8.47
N ALA A 171 15.58 -10.43 9.54
CA ALA A 171 16.19 -10.26 10.86
C ALA A 171 16.74 -11.57 11.43
N HIS A 172 16.01 -12.68 11.28
CA HIS A 172 16.48 -14.00 11.70
C HIS A 172 17.70 -14.47 10.91
N GLU A 173 17.76 -14.22 9.60
CA GLU A 173 18.94 -14.51 8.79
C GLU A 173 20.19 -13.78 9.32
N ILE A 174 20.06 -12.48 9.62
CA ILE A 174 21.16 -11.66 10.16
C ILE A 174 21.62 -12.19 11.52
N VAL A 175 20.68 -12.49 12.42
CA VAL A 175 21.01 -13.03 13.76
C VAL A 175 21.74 -14.37 13.65
N ALA A 176 21.31 -15.23 12.72
CA ALA A 176 21.95 -16.52 12.48
C ALA A 176 23.38 -16.34 11.95
N ASP A 177 23.60 -15.44 10.99
CA ASP A 177 24.92 -15.16 10.43
C ASP A 177 25.88 -14.61 11.51
N VAL A 178 25.41 -13.70 12.38
CA VAL A 178 26.23 -13.15 13.48
C VAL A 178 26.61 -14.23 14.50
N LYS A 179 25.66 -15.09 14.89
CA LYS A 179 25.94 -16.19 15.82
C LYS A 179 26.89 -17.23 15.21
N GLY A 180 26.70 -17.58 13.94
CA GLY A 180 27.58 -18.50 13.21
C GLY A 180 29.00 -17.97 13.10
N ALA A 181 29.16 -16.68 12.78
CA ALA A 181 30.47 -16.03 12.74
C ALA A 181 31.18 -16.04 14.11
N ALA A 182 30.44 -15.79 15.19
CA ALA A 182 30.99 -15.85 16.54
C ALA A 182 31.47 -17.26 16.91
N ALA A 183 30.69 -18.30 16.57
CA ALA A 183 31.06 -19.68 16.83
C ALA A 183 32.30 -20.12 16.02
N ALA A 184 32.37 -19.77 14.73
CA ALA A 184 33.53 -20.07 13.89
C ALA A 184 34.82 -19.38 14.37
N ALA A 185 34.72 -18.13 14.85
CA ALA A 185 35.86 -17.41 15.39
C ALA A 185 36.37 -18.02 16.71
N ALA A 186 35.49 -18.58 17.53
CA ALA A 186 35.87 -19.29 18.75
C ALA A 186 36.62 -20.60 18.43
N ASP A 187 36.10 -21.42 17.52
CA ASP A 187 36.73 -22.67 17.07
C ASP A 187 38.13 -22.41 16.46
N LEU A 188 38.28 -21.36 15.64
CA LEU A 188 39.58 -21.01 15.08
C LEU A 188 40.61 -20.61 16.15
N ARG A 189 40.18 -19.93 17.23
CA ARG A 189 41.06 -19.57 18.35
C ARG A 189 41.49 -20.79 19.15
N GLU A 190 40.59 -21.75 19.36
CA GLU A 190 40.92 -23.00 20.06
C GLU A 190 41.92 -23.86 19.24
N ARG A 191 41.76 -23.95 17.92
CA ARG A 191 42.67 -24.71 17.04
C ARG A 191 44.08 -24.13 16.94
N HIS A 192 44.25 -22.83 17.14
CA HIS A 192 45.57 -22.16 17.12
C HIS A 192 46.21 -22.02 18.52
N ALA A 193 45.51 -22.44 19.58
CA ALA A 193 46.01 -22.44 20.95
C ALA A 193 46.71 -23.76 21.34
N VAL A 194 46.87 -24.69 20.38
CA VAL A 194 47.58 -25.98 20.50
C VAL A 194 48.80 -25.95 19.58
#